data_AF-A0A7W0V268-F1
#
_entry.id   AF-A0A7W0V268-F1
#
_cell.length_a   1.000
_cell.length_b   1.000
_cell.length_c   1.000
_cell.angle_alpha   90.00
_cell.angle_beta   90.00
_cell.angle_gamma   90.00
#
_symmetry.space_group_name_H-M   'P 1'
#
loop_
_entity.id
_entity.type
_entity.pdbx_description
1 polymer ?
#
loop_
_entity_poly.entity_id
_entity_poly.type
_entity_poly.pdbx_seq_one_letter_code
_entity_poly.pdbx_strand_id
1 'polypeptide(L)'
;MAQTKQKPDTSLRIPKPKKKLGLFVPPALRLPHDDLIIAEGVSKQISQASMPSHTSQARHINDLDGPIAPKRDYTKVANSITRHAVPDGMFTGKSKQLYDCLYAITRGAVTPSRTVRISRPKLMKKSGIGSRITIEANIARLINVGLIQVRQIAGEHDGNEYTVYLPEEVSNTMPSHASLTTTSSMTNYAQKVEGLVCLENSQTRHSSSSIDSIISSEAKTSFKTLDDESHTIEGFIQTIVEAARCVVGGNLPTSKEERERWKELGDFLAVELINAAKRTNTISSVPAFFAAHLRRQLMRKAEIQAKAEISSDTKTTGPQLTAKRTVNNSRSEQSTPKRKTGVKAKSKFSLEECMRYAEYLNKTGQGIKNPGGFAMTIYRTGEADELIATFLEPKITSEKTDHKGCPRCYGTGMEVVEGKGARRCTYNWQAEQETTTKKATTTSVE
;
A
#
# COMPACT_ATOMS: atom_id res chain seq x y z
N MET A 1 -7.06 -56.91 34.53
CA MET A 1 -7.89 -56.63 33.33
C MET A 1 -8.85 -55.51 33.68
N ALA A 2 -8.52 -54.27 33.34
CA ALA A 2 -9.32 -53.09 33.67
C ALA A 2 -10.03 -52.59 32.41
N GLN A 3 -11.36 -52.57 32.45
CA GLN A 3 -12.21 -52.14 31.33
C GLN A 3 -12.30 -50.60 31.30
N THR A 4 -11.72 -50.00 30.27
CA THR A 4 -11.86 -48.58 29.95
C THR A 4 -13.19 -48.31 29.24
N LYS A 5 -14.05 -47.48 29.86
CA LYS A 5 -15.31 -46.97 29.31
C LYS A 5 -15.04 -45.99 28.16
N GLN A 6 -15.71 -46.21 27.02
CA GLN A 6 -15.74 -45.31 25.86
C GLN A 6 -16.61 -44.07 26.13
N LYS A 7 -16.12 -42.90 25.70
CA LYS A 7 -16.87 -41.63 25.68
C LYS A 7 -17.78 -41.56 24.44
N PRO A 8 -18.99 -40.98 24.54
CA PRO A 8 -19.89 -40.83 23.41
C PRO A 8 -19.52 -39.64 22.51
N ASP A 9 -19.72 -39.85 21.21
CA ASP A 9 -19.47 -38.91 20.12
C ASP A 9 -20.26 -37.60 20.24
N THR A 10 -19.55 -36.50 20.04
CA THR A 10 -20.09 -35.15 20.07
C THR A 10 -20.56 -34.76 18.66
N SER A 11 -21.83 -35.03 18.37
CA SER A 11 -22.49 -34.63 17.12
C SER A 11 -22.66 -33.10 17.06
N LEU A 12 -21.97 -32.48 16.10
CA LEU A 12 -22.04 -31.05 15.79
C LEU A 12 -23.43 -30.70 15.22
N ARG A 13 -24.21 -29.95 15.99
CA ARG A 13 -25.50 -29.39 15.55
C ARG A 13 -25.31 -28.37 14.42
N ILE A 14 -25.90 -28.67 13.27
CA ILE A 14 -26.04 -27.76 12.13
C ILE A 14 -27.16 -26.73 12.46
N PRO A 15 -26.93 -25.41 12.32
CA PRO A 15 -27.95 -24.41 12.59
C PRO A 15 -29.02 -24.37 11.48
N LYS A 16 -30.30 -24.40 11.89
CA LYS A 16 -31.46 -24.31 10.99
C LYS A 16 -31.57 -22.90 10.36
N PRO A 17 -31.96 -22.79 9.07
CA PRO A 17 -32.16 -21.50 8.41
C PRO A 17 -33.37 -20.76 8.99
N LYS A 18 -33.16 -19.49 9.39
CA LYS A 18 -34.22 -18.63 9.92
C LYS A 18 -35.16 -18.19 8.80
N LYS A 19 -36.47 -18.27 9.06
CA LYS A 19 -37.56 -17.86 8.18
C LYS A 19 -37.44 -16.36 7.85
N LYS A 20 -37.69 -16.00 6.58
CA LYS A 20 -37.69 -14.63 6.08
C LYS A 20 -38.78 -13.81 6.80
N LEU A 21 -38.37 -12.80 7.55
CA LEU A 21 -39.26 -11.77 8.09
C LEU A 21 -39.80 -10.95 6.92
N GLY A 22 -41.09 -11.11 6.62
CA GLY A 22 -41.81 -10.29 5.65
C GLY A 22 -41.99 -8.88 6.21
N LEU A 23 -41.05 -8.00 5.90
CA LEU A 23 -41.24 -6.55 6.05
C LEU A 23 -42.00 -6.06 4.82
N PHE A 24 -43.31 -5.88 5.01
CA PHE A 24 -44.19 -5.24 4.05
C PHE A 24 -43.88 -3.74 4.04
N VAL A 25 -43.27 -3.26 2.96
CA VAL A 25 -42.98 -1.82 2.77
C VAL A 25 -44.25 -1.15 2.25
N PRO A 26 -44.82 -0.15 2.94
CA PRO A 26 -46.01 0.56 2.48
C PRO A 26 -45.71 1.35 1.19
N PRO A 27 -46.68 1.47 0.27
CA PRO A 27 -46.51 2.26 -0.95
C PRO A 27 -46.34 3.75 -0.62
N ALA A 28 -45.43 4.39 -1.34
CA ALA A 28 -45.03 5.78 -1.13
C ALA A 28 -46.22 6.74 -1.25
N LEU A 29 -46.44 7.52 -0.20
CA LEU A 29 -47.31 8.69 -0.19
C LEU A 29 -46.78 9.70 -1.22
N ARG A 30 -47.51 9.84 -2.33
CA ARG A 30 -47.36 10.95 -3.28
C ARG A 30 -47.90 12.20 -2.62
N LEU A 31 -47.02 13.13 -2.28
CA LEU A 31 -47.38 14.51 -1.95
C LEU A 31 -47.54 15.31 -3.25
N PRO A 32 -48.65 16.06 -3.43
CA PRO A 32 -48.83 16.94 -4.57
C PRO A 32 -48.09 18.26 -4.33
N HIS A 33 -47.22 18.63 -5.25
CA HIS A 33 -46.70 19.99 -5.36
C HIS A 33 -46.90 20.45 -6.80
N ASP A 34 -48.16 20.71 -7.13
CA ASP A 34 -48.53 21.70 -8.14
C ASP A 34 -49.18 22.87 -7.38
N ASP A 35 -49.06 24.08 -7.91
CA ASP A 35 -49.62 25.35 -7.40
C ASP A 35 -48.70 26.23 -6.56
N LEU A 36 -47.60 26.73 -7.15
CA LEU A 36 -47.11 28.10 -6.92
C LEU A 36 -46.36 28.63 -8.16
N ILE A 37 -47.11 28.93 -9.23
CA ILE A 37 -46.66 29.87 -10.28
C ILE A 37 -47.77 30.90 -10.45
N ILE A 38 -47.65 32.02 -9.72
CA ILE A 38 -48.42 33.23 -10.00
C ILE A 38 -47.60 34.04 -11.01
N ALA A 39 -48.15 34.17 -12.21
CA ALA A 39 -47.69 35.09 -13.23
C ALA A 39 -48.35 36.45 -13.02
N GLU A 40 -47.57 37.51 -12.87
CA GLU A 40 -48.05 38.88 -13.03
C GLU A 40 -47.11 39.69 -13.92
N GLY A 41 -47.68 40.16 -15.04
CA GLY A 41 -47.79 41.59 -15.27
C GLY A 41 -46.59 42.31 -15.88
N VAL A 42 -46.58 42.41 -17.21
CA VAL A 42 -45.83 43.39 -17.99
C VAL A 42 -46.33 44.82 -17.69
N SER A 43 -45.43 45.76 -17.39
CA SER A 43 -45.58 47.16 -17.81
C SER A 43 -44.24 47.90 -17.93
N LYS A 44 -44.15 48.73 -18.97
CA LYS A 44 -43.03 49.54 -19.42
C LYS A 44 -42.80 50.75 -18.50
N GLN A 45 -41.53 51.14 -18.26
CA GLN A 45 -40.96 52.45 -18.65
C GLN A 45 -39.58 52.72 -18.01
N ILE A 46 -38.62 53.03 -18.88
CA ILE A 46 -37.68 54.18 -18.86
C ILE A 46 -36.85 54.47 -17.59
N SER A 47 -35.53 54.38 -17.78
CA SER A 47 -34.43 55.20 -17.23
C SER A 47 -33.40 54.47 -16.37
N GLN A 48 -32.20 54.37 -16.93
CA GLN A 48 -30.90 54.71 -16.30
C GLN A 48 -30.76 54.46 -14.79
N ALA A 49 -30.01 53.42 -14.42
CA ALA A 49 -29.00 53.50 -13.38
C ALA A 49 -28.04 52.30 -13.50
N SER A 50 -26.79 52.61 -13.80
CA SER A 50 -25.65 51.72 -13.77
C SER A 50 -25.41 51.26 -12.33
N MET A 51 -25.59 49.97 -12.05
CA MET A 51 -25.18 49.36 -10.78
C MET A 51 -24.11 48.29 -11.08
N PRO A 52 -22.95 48.33 -10.41
CA PRO A 52 -21.90 47.35 -10.61
C PRO A 52 -22.31 46.01 -10.00
N SER A 53 -22.27 44.96 -10.83
CA SER A 53 -22.38 43.57 -10.40
C SER A 53 -21.35 43.27 -9.32
N HIS A 54 -21.82 43.05 -8.09
CA HIS A 54 -21.03 42.42 -7.05
C HIS A 54 -20.82 40.95 -7.42
N THR A 55 -19.83 40.69 -8.26
CA THR A 55 -19.23 39.36 -8.42
C THR A 55 -18.63 38.99 -7.07
N SER A 56 -19.18 37.94 -6.46
CA SER A 56 -18.65 37.28 -5.27
C SER A 56 -17.17 37.00 -5.48
N GLN A 57 -16.32 37.82 -4.87
CA GLN A 57 -14.89 37.57 -4.80
C GLN A 57 -14.70 36.24 -4.06
N ALA A 58 -14.36 35.19 -4.82
CA ALA A 58 -13.71 34.03 -4.27
C ALA A 58 -12.46 34.55 -3.57
N ARG A 59 -12.49 34.58 -2.23
CA ARG A 59 -11.34 34.97 -1.42
C ARG A 59 -10.18 34.06 -1.84
N HIS A 60 -9.22 34.64 -2.54
CA HIS A 60 -7.89 34.06 -2.72
C HIS A 60 -7.34 33.87 -1.31
N ILE A 61 -7.39 32.63 -0.82
CA ILE A 61 -6.64 32.22 0.35
C ILE A 61 -5.19 32.38 -0.09
N ASN A 62 -4.50 33.39 0.45
CA ASN A 62 -3.13 33.72 0.11
C ASN A 62 -2.29 32.44 0.00
N ASP A 63 -1.70 32.25 -1.18
CA ASP A 63 -0.88 31.10 -1.53
C ASP A 63 0.26 30.95 -0.51
N LEU A 64 0.07 30.04 0.44
CA LEU A 64 1.15 29.40 1.19
C LEU A 64 1.87 28.46 0.20
N ASP A 65 2.59 29.08 -0.73
CA ASP A 65 3.24 28.47 -1.90
C ASP A 65 4.55 27.75 -1.53
N GLY A 66 4.53 27.07 -0.38
CA GLY A 66 5.54 26.08 -0.04
C GLY A 66 5.41 24.88 -0.98
N PRO A 67 6.51 24.22 -1.35
CA PRO A 67 6.47 23.05 -2.24
C PRO A 67 5.48 22.01 -1.72
N ILE A 68 4.48 21.66 -2.53
CA ILE A 68 3.34 20.78 -2.19
C ILE A 68 3.78 19.40 -1.70
N ALA A 69 4.93 18.92 -2.17
CA ALA A 69 5.56 17.71 -1.69
C ALA A 69 7.09 17.84 -1.75
N PRO A 70 7.83 17.25 -0.79
CA PRO A 70 9.26 17.01 -0.95
C PRO A 70 9.51 16.29 -2.27
N LYS A 71 10.46 16.78 -3.07
CA LYS A 71 10.67 16.42 -4.50
C LYS A 71 10.87 14.91 -4.77
N ARG A 72 10.93 14.05 -3.75
CA ARG A 72 11.32 12.62 -3.87
C ARG A 72 10.73 11.63 -2.85
N ASP A 73 9.72 11.98 -2.05
CA ASP A 73 9.13 11.02 -1.12
C ASP A 73 8.01 10.19 -1.77
N TYR A 74 8.38 9.13 -2.50
CA TYR A 74 7.43 8.09 -2.97
C TYR A 74 6.94 7.16 -1.84
N THR A 75 7.26 7.49 -0.58
CA THR A 75 6.84 6.69 0.56
C THR A 75 5.35 6.86 0.80
N LYS A 76 4.66 5.75 1.02
CA LYS A 76 3.21 5.72 1.28
C LYS A 76 2.79 6.48 2.55
N VAL A 77 3.75 6.86 3.39
CA VAL A 77 3.56 7.57 4.66
C VAL A 77 4.69 8.60 4.78
N ALA A 78 4.38 9.80 5.27
CA ALA A 78 5.39 10.80 5.58
C ALA A 78 6.26 10.37 6.77
N ASN A 79 7.56 10.62 6.69
CA ASN A 79 8.50 10.29 7.76
C ASN A 79 8.19 11.05 9.06
N SER A 80 7.72 12.30 8.96
CA SER A 80 7.39 13.15 10.11
C SER A 80 6.25 12.57 10.96
N ILE A 81 5.27 11.91 10.33
CA ILE A 81 4.13 11.29 11.03
C ILE A 81 4.59 10.16 11.95
N THR A 82 5.48 9.31 11.45
CA THR A 82 5.97 8.16 12.22
C THR A 82 6.90 8.60 13.35
N ARG A 83 7.65 9.69 13.14
CA ARG A 83 8.63 10.21 14.11
C ARG A 83 8.04 11.12 15.18
N HIS A 84 7.05 11.93 14.85
CA HIS A 84 6.52 12.96 15.75
C HIS A 84 5.07 12.67 16.14
N ALA A 85 4.16 12.64 15.16
CA ALA A 85 2.73 12.57 15.45
C ALA A 85 2.28 11.26 16.14
N VAL A 86 2.91 10.12 15.83
CA VAL A 86 2.58 8.84 16.50
C VAL A 86 3.05 8.83 17.96
N PRO A 87 4.33 9.13 18.29
CA PRO A 87 4.77 9.28 19.68
C PRO A 87 4.00 10.31 20.50
N ASP A 88 3.59 11.42 19.87
CA ASP A 88 2.84 12.49 20.53
C ASP A 88 1.38 12.12 20.82
N GLY A 89 0.93 10.92 20.46
CA GLY A 89 -0.44 10.46 20.71
C GLY A 89 -1.50 11.17 19.86
N MET A 90 -1.09 11.87 18.79
CA MET A 90 -2.01 12.55 17.87
C MET A 90 -3.02 11.57 17.24
N PHE A 91 -2.64 10.30 17.08
CA PHE A 91 -3.51 9.24 16.57
C PHE A 91 -4.00 8.28 17.65
N THR A 92 -5.28 7.92 17.59
CA THR A 92 -5.91 6.87 18.41
C THR A 92 -6.78 5.98 17.53
N GLY A 93 -6.77 4.68 17.84
CA GLY A 93 -7.57 3.69 17.13
C GLY A 93 -7.38 3.75 15.60
N LYS A 94 -8.48 3.95 14.86
CA LYS A 94 -8.50 3.96 13.40
C LYS A 94 -8.26 5.33 12.75
N SER A 95 -8.01 6.38 13.54
CA SER A 95 -7.72 7.72 12.99
C SER A 95 -6.45 7.74 12.14
N LYS A 96 -5.40 6.99 12.53
CA LYS A 96 -4.19 6.84 11.71
C LYS A 96 -4.47 6.23 10.35
N GLN A 97 -5.28 5.16 10.31
CA GLN A 97 -5.64 4.48 9.06
C GLN A 97 -6.42 5.41 8.11
N LEU A 98 -7.31 6.23 8.66
CA LEU A 98 -8.04 7.25 7.90
C LEU A 98 -7.09 8.31 7.34
N TYR A 99 -6.17 8.81 8.16
CA TYR A 99 -5.16 9.77 7.72
C TYR A 99 -4.25 9.19 6.64
N ASP A 100 -3.68 8.00 6.85
CA ASP A 100 -2.81 7.32 5.87
C ASP A 100 -3.54 7.12 4.53
N CYS A 101 -4.85 6.80 4.57
CA CYS A 101 -5.68 6.70 3.39
C CYS A 101 -5.83 8.04 2.65
N LEU A 102 -6.12 9.12 3.37
CA LEU A 102 -6.22 10.46 2.77
C LEU A 102 -4.87 10.94 2.23
N TYR A 103 -3.77 10.70 2.97
CA TYR A 103 -2.41 11.00 2.56
C TYR A 103 -2.03 10.29 1.25
N ALA A 104 -2.34 8.99 1.15
CA ALA A 104 -2.06 8.20 -0.06
C ALA A 104 -2.83 8.68 -1.31
N ILE A 105 -4.01 9.29 -1.14
CA ILE A 105 -4.82 9.82 -2.25
C ILE A 105 -4.37 11.25 -2.62
N THR A 106 -3.82 12.00 -1.68
CA THR A 106 -3.39 13.39 -1.83
C THR A 106 -1.91 13.46 -2.21
N ARG A 107 -1.03 13.55 -1.22
CA ARG A 107 0.43 13.73 -1.40
C ARG A 107 1.13 12.46 -1.86
N GLY A 108 0.59 11.28 -1.57
CA GLY A 108 1.12 10.00 -2.02
C GLY A 108 0.73 9.61 -3.45
N ALA A 109 -0.08 10.42 -4.13
CA ALA A 109 -0.45 10.19 -5.53
C ALA A 109 0.71 10.55 -6.48
N VAL A 110 0.63 10.04 -7.72
CA VAL A 110 1.63 10.35 -8.77
C VAL A 110 1.73 11.86 -9.02
N THR A 111 0.59 12.55 -8.98
CA THR A 111 0.51 14.01 -8.99
C THR A 111 0.09 14.46 -7.60
N PRO A 112 1.03 14.90 -6.74
CA PRO A 112 0.71 15.25 -5.38
C PRO A 112 -0.19 16.48 -5.34
N SER A 113 -1.30 16.37 -4.63
CA SER A 113 -2.19 17.48 -4.30
C SER A 113 -2.34 17.58 -2.79
N ARG A 114 -2.54 18.77 -2.23
CA ARG A 114 -2.88 18.94 -0.81
C ARG A 114 -4.34 18.65 -0.51
N THR A 115 -5.21 18.87 -1.50
CA THR A 115 -6.66 18.70 -1.37
C THR A 115 -7.15 17.50 -2.16
N VAL A 116 -8.13 16.80 -1.59
CA VAL A 116 -8.86 15.74 -2.28
C VAL A 116 -10.36 15.91 -2.03
N ARG A 117 -11.12 15.76 -3.11
CA ARG A 117 -12.57 15.71 -3.04
C ARG A 117 -13.06 14.26 -3.08
N ILE A 118 -13.77 13.85 -2.02
CA ILE A 118 -14.21 12.45 -1.88
C ILE A 118 -15.48 12.32 -1.03
N SER A 119 -16.44 11.52 -1.51
CA SER A 119 -17.65 11.22 -0.76
C SER A 119 -17.36 10.35 0.46
N ARG A 120 -18.11 10.58 1.56
CA ARG A 120 -17.96 9.80 2.80
C ARG A 120 -18.04 8.28 2.59
N PRO A 121 -18.98 7.72 1.80
CA PRO A 121 -19.02 6.27 1.54
C PRO A 121 -17.77 5.76 0.82
N LYS A 122 -17.23 6.54 -0.14
CA LYS A 122 -16.01 6.20 -0.88
C LYS A 122 -14.79 6.26 0.05
N LEU A 123 -14.74 7.25 0.94
CA LEU A 123 -13.71 7.37 1.97
C LEU A 123 -13.75 6.19 2.96
N MET A 124 -14.94 5.83 3.47
CA MET A 124 -15.16 4.66 4.34
C MET A 124 -14.67 3.35 3.70
N LYS A 125 -15.02 3.14 2.42
CA LYS A 125 -14.59 1.96 1.67
C LYS A 125 -13.07 1.91 1.50
N LYS A 126 -12.43 3.04 1.21
CA LYS A 126 -10.97 3.12 1.04
C LYS A 126 -10.22 2.97 2.36
N SER A 127 -10.74 3.52 3.45
CA SER A 127 -10.11 3.44 4.77
C SER A 127 -10.38 2.14 5.51
N GLY A 128 -11.29 1.29 5.03
CA GLY A 128 -11.69 0.06 5.73
C GLY A 128 -12.48 0.31 7.02
N ILE A 129 -13.09 1.49 7.17
CA ILE A 129 -13.92 1.84 8.33
C ILE A 129 -15.39 1.60 7.96
N GLY A 130 -15.98 0.55 8.54
CA GLY A 130 -17.36 0.15 8.23
C GLY A 130 -18.46 0.98 8.90
N SER A 131 -18.14 1.73 9.96
CA SER A 131 -19.12 2.52 10.72
C SER A 131 -19.03 4.01 10.40
N ARG A 132 -20.18 4.63 10.08
CA ARG A 132 -20.29 6.07 9.81
C ARG A 132 -19.94 6.92 11.04
N ILE A 133 -20.42 6.51 12.21
CA ILE A 133 -20.15 7.21 13.48
C ILE A 133 -18.64 7.19 13.76
N THR A 134 -17.99 6.05 13.52
CA THR A 134 -16.55 5.92 13.72
C THR A 134 -15.75 6.79 12.75
N ILE A 135 -16.15 6.93 11.48
CA ILE A 135 -15.44 7.82 10.57
C ILE A 135 -15.63 9.29 10.96
N GLU A 136 -16.83 9.70 11.37
CA GLU A 136 -17.11 11.08 11.81
C GLU A 136 -16.32 11.45 13.08
N ALA A 137 -16.26 10.55 14.07
CA ALA A 137 -15.45 10.74 15.27
C ALA A 137 -13.94 10.86 14.96
N ASN A 138 -13.43 10.04 14.03
CA ASN A 138 -12.03 10.12 13.62
C ASN A 138 -11.74 11.39 12.80
N ILE A 139 -12.67 11.83 11.94
CA ILE A 139 -12.54 13.10 11.21
C ILE A 139 -12.50 14.27 12.19
N ALA A 140 -13.45 14.33 13.14
CA ALA A 140 -13.48 15.39 14.16
C ALA A 140 -12.18 15.43 14.96
N ARG A 141 -11.63 14.26 15.31
CA ARG A 141 -10.34 14.19 16.00
C ARG A 141 -9.18 14.71 15.14
N LEU A 142 -9.09 14.33 13.88
CA LEU A 142 -8.03 14.81 12.99
C LEU A 142 -8.15 16.31 12.69
N ILE A 143 -9.37 16.86 12.68
CA ILE A 143 -9.61 18.31 12.62
C ILE A 143 -9.11 18.98 13.91
N ASN A 144 -9.43 18.45 15.08
CA ASN A 144 -9.01 19.02 16.37
C ASN A 144 -7.48 19.01 16.54
N VAL A 145 -6.80 18.00 15.98
CA VAL A 145 -5.33 17.92 15.95
C VAL A 145 -4.74 18.87 14.89
N GLY A 146 -5.54 19.36 13.95
CA GLY A 146 -5.10 20.24 12.86
C GLY A 146 -4.48 19.52 11.66
N LEU A 147 -4.48 18.18 11.66
CA LEU A 147 -3.92 17.36 10.57
C LEU A 147 -4.78 17.34 9.31
N ILE A 148 -6.08 17.64 9.44
CA ILE A 148 -7.02 17.70 8.31
C ILE A 148 -7.92 18.92 8.46
N GLN A 149 -8.21 19.59 7.35
CA GLN A 149 -9.28 20.57 7.25
C GLN A 149 -10.36 20.07 6.28
N VAL A 150 -11.62 20.19 6.69
CA VAL A 150 -12.76 19.72 5.89
C VAL A 150 -13.58 20.92 5.44
N ARG A 151 -13.70 21.11 4.13
CA ARG A 151 -14.62 22.08 3.53
C ARG A 151 -15.88 21.34 3.11
N GLN A 152 -16.98 21.61 3.81
CA GLN A 152 -18.28 21.04 3.47
C GLN A 152 -18.86 21.81 2.27
N ILE A 153 -19.20 21.08 1.21
CA ILE A 153 -19.81 21.64 0.01
C ILE A 153 -21.22 21.06 -0.07
N ALA A 154 -22.23 21.91 0.11
CA ALA A 154 -23.63 21.49 0.08
C ALA A 154 -24.07 21.17 -1.36
N GLY A 155 -24.85 20.10 -1.52
CA GLY A 155 -25.57 19.80 -2.78
C GLY A 155 -24.78 19.05 -3.85
N GLU A 156 -23.52 18.68 -3.62
CA GLU A 156 -22.67 18.12 -4.67
C GLU A 156 -22.31 16.63 -4.43
N HIS A 157 -22.47 15.80 -5.47
CA HIS A 157 -22.39 14.34 -5.37
C HIS A 157 -20.99 13.79 -5.08
N ASP A 158 -19.93 14.56 -5.38
CA ASP A 158 -18.55 14.12 -5.17
C ASP A 158 -18.09 14.20 -3.72
N GLY A 159 -18.90 14.81 -2.85
CA GLY A 159 -18.66 14.91 -1.41
C GLY A 159 -17.81 16.10 -1.00
N ASN A 160 -17.34 16.05 0.25
CA ASN A 160 -16.57 17.12 0.87
C ASN A 160 -15.13 17.17 0.34
N GLU A 161 -14.53 18.35 0.44
CA GLU A 161 -13.11 18.57 0.17
C GLU A 161 -12.32 18.44 1.47
N TYR A 162 -11.26 17.63 1.43
CA TYR A 162 -10.36 17.35 2.56
C TYR A 162 -8.97 17.85 2.20
N THR A 163 -8.43 18.76 3.01
CA THR A 163 -7.05 19.25 2.92
C THR A 163 -6.21 18.54 3.97
N VAL A 164 -5.10 17.93 3.55
CA VAL A 164 -4.23 17.13 4.43
C VAL A 164 -2.95 17.90 4.75
N TYR A 165 -2.71 18.11 6.04
CA TYR A 165 -1.54 18.80 6.57
C TYR A 165 -0.54 17.81 7.19
N LEU A 166 0.74 18.12 7.04
CA LEU A 166 1.82 17.45 7.77
C LEU A 166 1.99 18.08 9.16
N PRO A 167 2.50 17.35 10.17
CA PRO A 167 2.71 17.89 11.52
C PRO A 167 3.49 19.21 11.53
N GLU A 168 4.53 19.32 10.69
CA GLU A 168 5.33 20.52 10.50
C GLU A 168 4.56 21.72 9.92
N GLU A 169 3.45 21.49 9.21
CA GLU A 169 2.60 22.56 8.67
C GLU A 169 1.55 23.02 9.70
N VAL A 170 1.12 22.12 10.59
CA VAL A 170 0.13 22.46 11.64
C VAL A 170 0.69 23.53 12.58
N SER A 171 1.97 23.44 12.94
CA SER A 171 2.65 24.42 13.81
C SER A 171 2.66 25.84 13.24
N ASN A 172 2.62 25.99 11.91
CA ASN A 172 2.63 27.30 11.26
C ASN A 172 1.23 27.87 11.03
N THR A 173 0.20 27.03 11.01
CA THR A 173 -1.15 27.41 10.57
C THR A 173 -2.07 27.75 11.74
N MET A 174 -1.72 27.38 12.97
CA MET A 174 -2.45 27.77 14.18
C MET A 174 -1.93 29.13 14.67
N PRO A 175 -2.65 30.25 14.47
CA PRO A 175 -2.40 31.46 15.22
C PRO A 175 -2.52 31.10 16.71
N SER A 176 -1.56 31.56 17.50
CA SER A 176 -1.36 31.25 18.90
C SER A 176 -2.55 31.65 19.78
N HIS A 177 -3.68 30.95 19.66
CA HIS A 177 -4.76 30.98 20.64
C HIS A 177 -4.36 30.04 21.78
N ALA A 178 -3.28 30.39 22.47
CA ALA A 178 -3.03 29.87 23.79
C ALA A 178 -4.19 30.32 24.70
N SER A 179 -4.71 29.35 25.46
CA SER A 179 -5.63 29.54 26.59
C SER A 179 -7.09 29.79 26.23
N LEU A 180 -7.83 28.71 25.93
CA LEU A 180 -9.21 28.52 26.40
C LEU A 180 -9.46 27.01 26.50
N THR A 181 -9.01 26.43 27.60
CA THR A 181 -9.48 25.13 28.10
C THR A 181 -10.93 25.28 28.53
N THR A 182 -11.87 25.18 27.59
CA THR A 182 -13.27 24.95 27.91
C THR A 182 -13.50 23.44 27.86
N THR A 183 -13.44 22.81 29.04
CA THR A 183 -13.95 21.47 29.27
C THR A 183 -15.44 21.45 28.93
N SER A 184 -15.77 21.07 27.69
CA SER A 184 -17.14 20.82 27.27
C SER A 184 -17.54 19.41 27.71
N SER A 185 -18.14 19.36 28.90
CA SER A 185 -18.91 18.23 29.40
C SER A 185 -20.19 18.10 28.56
N MET A 186 -20.14 17.34 27.48
CA MET A 186 -21.34 16.89 26.76
C MET A 186 -21.89 15.63 27.44
N THR A 187 -22.68 15.82 28.50
CA THR A 187 -23.64 14.83 29.00
C THR A 187 -25.02 15.47 29.01
N ASN A 188 -25.71 15.41 27.87
CA ASN A 188 -27.15 15.63 27.82
C ASN A 188 -27.84 14.26 27.94
N TYR A 189 -28.15 13.85 29.16
CA TYR A 189 -29.37 13.09 29.46
C TYR A 189 -29.79 13.42 30.90
N ALA A 190 -30.99 13.97 31.02
CA ALA A 190 -31.59 14.42 32.26
C ALA A 190 -31.89 13.24 33.19
N GLN A 191 -31.31 13.25 34.39
CA GLN A 191 -31.90 12.61 35.57
C GLN A 191 -31.73 13.55 36.77
N LYS A 192 -32.87 14.08 37.20
CA LYS A 192 -33.05 14.90 38.39
C LYS A 192 -33.12 13.96 39.59
N VAL A 193 -32.01 13.75 40.30
CA VAL A 193 -32.03 13.16 41.65
C VAL A 193 -31.01 13.88 42.53
N GLU A 194 -31.57 14.75 43.36
CA GLU A 194 -31.34 14.88 44.80
C GLU A 194 -29.91 14.71 45.34
N GLY A 195 -29.42 15.79 45.96
CA GLY A 195 -28.06 15.93 46.44
C GLY A 195 -27.71 15.06 47.63
N LEU A 196 -26.46 14.61 47.64
CA LEU A 196 -25.78 14.11 48.82
C LEU A 196 -24.41 14.78 48.92
N VAL A 197 -24.32 15.53 50.02
CA VAL A 197 -23.16 16.14 50.65
C VAL A 197 -21.93 15.22 50.58
N CYS A 198 -20.80 15.74 50.12
CA CYS A 198 -19.51 15.09 50.35
C CYS A 198 -18.64 16.02 51.21
N LEU A 199 -18.40 15.55 52.44
CA LEU A 199 -17.54 16.17 53.44
C LEU A 199 -16.08 16.20 52.99
N GLU A 200 -15.45 17.34 53.26
CA GLU A 200 -14.01 17.49 53.45
C GLU A 200 -13.45 16.41 54.39
N ASN A 201 -12.25 15.90 54.11
CA ASN A 201 -11.30 15.49 55.14
C ASN A 201 -9.86 15.42 54.58
N SER A 202 -9.03 16.35 55.08
CA SER A 202 -7.75 16.12 55.76
C SER A 202 -6.70 15.24 55.05
N GLN A 203 -5.59 15.78 54.53
CA GLN A 203 -4.44 16.35 55.26
C GLN A 203 -3.76 15.35 56.20
N THR A 204 -2.73 14.63 55.72
CA THR A 204 -1.67 14.05 56.56
C THR A 204 -0.31 14.14 55.87
N ARG A 205 0.57 14.93 56.50
CA ARG A 205 2.01 14.98 56.28
C ARG A 205 2.65 13.77 56.95
N HIS A 206 3.63 13.13 56.32
CA HIS A 206 4.59 12.28 57.01
C HIS A 206 6.00 12.86 56.85
N SER A 207 6.54 13.30 57.99
CA SER A 207 7.94 13.66 58.18
C SER A 207 8.76 12.38 58.36
N SER A 208 9.83 12.21 57.60
CA SER A 208 10.87 11.23 57.87
C SER A 208 11.88 11.81 58.86
N SER A 209 12.05 11.11 59.98
CA SER A 209 13.03 11.39 61.02
C SER A 209 14.43 10.94 60.59
N SER A 210 15.40 11.85 60.72
CA SER A 210 16.83 11.53 60.75
C SER A 210 17.18 10.94 62.11
N ILE A 211 17.79 9.76 62.13
CA ILE A 211 18.52 9.24 63.29
C ILE A 211 19.94 8.98 62.83
N ASP A 212 20.83 9.76 63.43
CA ASP A 212 22.28 9.62 63.38
C ASP A 212 22.73 8.27 63.90
N SER A 213 23.64 7.61 63.19
CA SER A 213 24.47 6.56 63.74
C SER A 213 25.90 6.76 63.27
N ILE A 214 26.71 7.30 64.19
CA ILE A 214 28.15 7.46 64.08
C ILE A 214 28.79 6.20 64.67
N ILE A 215 30.00 5.90 64.17
CA ILE A 215 31.03 5.00 64.70
C ILE A 215 31.02 3.58 64.11
N SER A 216 31.79 3.39 63.04
CA SER A 216 32.80 2.32 63.00
C SER A 216 33.77 2.55 61.85
N SER A 217 35.00 2.83 62.24
CA SER A 217 36.19 3.01 61.43
C SER A 217 36.77 1.66 60.99
N GLU A 218 36.73 1.34 59.70
CA GLU A 218 37.76 0.53 59.04
C GLU A 218 37.64 0.65 57.51
N ALA A 219 38.69 1.17 56.89
CA ALA A 219 38.76 1.43 55.46
C ALA A 219 38.90 0.14 54.64
N LYS A 220 37.77 -0.41 54.16
CA LYS A 220 37.71 -1.38 53.06
C LYS A 220 36.83 -0.83 51.93
N THR A 221 37.38 0.13 51.18
CA THR A 221 36.80 0.63 49.94
C THR A 221 37.19 -0.27 48.77
N SER A 222 36.78 -1.54 48.79
CA SER A 222 36.78 -2.39 47.59
C SER A 222 35.41 -2.28 46.93
N PHE A 223 35.30 -1.39 45.95
CA PHE A 223 34.34 -1.37 44.84
C PHE A 223 33.27 -2.49 44.85
N LYS A 224 32.10 -2.20 45.42
CA LYS A 224 30.86 -3.02 45.34
C LYS A 224 29.77 -2.30 44.53
N THR A 225 30.13 -1.72 43.39
CA THR A 225 29.20 -1.03 42.49
C THR A 225 28.91 -1.81 41.20
N LEU A 226 29.13 -3.13 41.19
CA LEU A 226 28.99 -3.98 39.99
C LEU A 226 27.67 -4.77 39.90
N ASP A 227 26.75 -4.61 40.84
CA ASP A 227 25.55 -5.48 40.92
C ASP A 227 24.25 -4.89 40.31
N ASP A 228 24.22 -3.62 39.89
CA ASP A 228 22.92 -2.99 39.55
C ASP A 228 22.48 -3.17 38.09
N GLU A 229 23.38 -3.53 37.16
CA GLU A 229 23.01 -3.70 35.74
C GLU A 229 22.33 -5.05 35.45
N SER A 230 22.47 -6.04 36.34
CA SER A 230 21.97 -7.41 36.16
C SER A 230 20.44 -7.49 36.06
N HIS A 231 19.72 -6.59 36.74
CA HIS A 231 18.26 -6.59 36.75
C HIS A 231 17.64 -6.27 35.38
N THR A 232 18.35 -5.55 34.51
CA THR A 232 17.83 -5.20 33.18
C THR A 232 17.76 -6.39 32.21
N ILE A 233 18.66 -7.37 32.38
CA ILE A 233 18.77 -8.56 31.52
C ILE A 233 17.96 -9.72 32.10
N GLU A 234 17.73 -9.73 33.42
CA GLU A 234 17.00 -10.79 34.12
C GLU A 234 15.63 -11.09 33.49
N GLY A 235 14.86 -10.06 33.13
CA GLY A 235 13.57 -10.23 32.46
C GLY A 235 13.67 -10.92 31.08
N PHE A 236 14.75 -10.67 30.33
CA PHE A 236 15.01 -11.33 29.05
C PHE A 236 15.36 -12.81 29.25
N ILE A 237 16.25 -13.10 30.21
CA ILE A 237 16.64 -14.48 30.54
C ILE A 237 15.42 -15.26 31.02
N GLN A 238 14.62 -14.68 31.92
CA GLN A 238 13.40 -15.31 32.45
C GLN A 238 12.42 -15.67 31.33
N THR A 239 12.22 -14.77 30.36
CA THR A 239 11.34 -15.00 29.21
C THR A 239 11.83 -16.16 28.33
N ILE A 240 13.15 -16.25 28.07
CA ILE A 240 13.72 -17.35 27.29
C ILE A 240 13.59 -18.67 28.04
N VAL A 241 13.89 -18.68 29.34
CA VAL A 241 13.79 -19.85 30.21
C VAL A 241 12.35 -20.36 30.26
N GLU A 242 11.36 -19.47 30.42
CA GLU A 242 9.94 -19.84 30.42
C GLU A 242 9.51 -20.42 29.07
N ALA A 243 9.86 -19.78 27.95
CA ALA A 243 9.57 -20.30 26.62
C ALA A 243 10.19 -21.69 26.39
N ALA A 244 11.42 -21.90 26.86
CA ALA A 244 12.09 -23.18 26.74
C ALA A 244 11.41 -24.27 27.58
N ARG A 245 10.98 -23.97 28.82
CA ARG A 245 10.19 -24.90 29.65
C ARG A 245 8.88 -25.29 28.96
N CYS A 246 8.20 -24.32 28.32
CA CYS A 246 6.97 -24.59 27.57
C CYS A 246 7.20 -25.55 26.39
N VAL A 247 8.32 -25.41 25.66
CA VAL A 247 8.65 -26.26 24.51
C VAL A 247 9.07 -27.66 24.95
N VAL A 248 9.86 -27.77 26.02
CA VAL A 248 10.34 -29.06 26.56
C VAL A 248 9.24 -29.81 27.32
N GLY A 249 8.21 -29.09 27.81
CA GLY A 249 7.11 -29.66 28.58
C GLY A 249 7.50 -30.02 30.03
N GLY A 250 8.49 -29.34 30.60
CA GLY A 250 9.00 -29.64 31.93
C GLY A 250 10.13 -28.72 32.39
N ASN A 251 10.84 -29.15 33.45
CA ASN A 251 12.03 -28.44 33.93
C ASN A 251 13.15 -28.52 32.90
N LEU A 252 13.85 -27.40 32.71
CA LEU A 252 15.05 -27.35 31.88
C LEU A 252 16.10 -28.29 32.47
N PRO A 253 16.67 -29.19 31.66
CA PRO A 253 17.73 -30.05 32.15
C PRO A 253 18.96 -29.21 32.51
N THR A 254 19.60 -29.58 33.61
CA THR A 254 20.75 -28.87 34.18
C THR A 254 22.07 -29.56 33.83
N SER A 255 22.07 -30.37 32.77
CA SER A 255 23.26 -31.07 32.31
C SER A 255 24.32 -30.08 31.82
N LYS A 256 25.60 -30.44 31.99
CA LYS A 256 26.72 -29.62 31.51
C LYS A 256 26.67 -29.42 29.99
N GLU A 257 26.28 -30.45 29.25
CA GLU A 257 26.14 -30.41 27.79
C GLU A 257 25.08 -29.39 27.34
N GLU A 258 23.94 -29.32 28.01
CA GLU A 258 22.92 -28.33 27.67
C GLU A 258 23.35 -26.92 27.97
N ARG A 259 24.10 -26.70 29.05
CA ARG A 259 24.71 -25.40 29.33
C ARG A 259 25.62 -24.97 28.17
N GLU A 260 26.39 -25.88 27.59
CA GLU A 260 27.24 -25.59 26.42
C GLU A 260 26.40 -25.25 25.18
N ARG A 261 25.30 -25.95 24.92
CA ARG A 261 24.37 -25.63 23.81
C ARG A 261 23.69 -24.26 23.98
N TRP A 262 23.28 -23.92 25.21
CA TRP A 262 22.73 -22.60 25.51
C TRP A 262 23.75 -21.48 25.30
N LYS A 263 25.01 -21.74 25.66
CA LYS A 263 26.12 -20.82 25.39
C LYS A 263 26.30 -20.62 23.88
N GLU A 264 26.35 -21.69 23.11
CA GLU A 264 26.49 -21.63 21.65
C GLU A 264 25.34 -20.84 21.00
N LEU A 265 24.10 -21.05 21.43
CA LEU A 265 22.95 -20.25 20.98
C LEU A 265 23.12 -18.76 21.30
N GLY A 266 23.61 -18.44 22.50
CA GLY A 266 23.96 -17.08 22.90
C GLY A 266 25.01 -16.45 21.99
N ASP A 267 26.07 -17.20 21.66
CA ASP A 267 27.14 -16.77 20.76
C ASP A 267 26.61 -16.49 19.35
N PHE A 268 25.72 -17.35 18.82
CA PHE A 268 25.05 -17.12 17.53
C PHE A 268 24.19 -15.85 17.53
N LEU A 269 23.42 -15.61 18.58
CA LEU A 269 22.61 -14.40 18.71
C LEU A 269 23.48 -13.14 18.81
N ALA A 270 24.60 -13.22 19.53
CA ALA A 270 25.56 -12.13 19.65
C ALA A 270 26.20 -11.78 18.30
N VAL A 271 26.66 -12.79 17.53
CA VAL A 271 27.21 -12.59 16.19
C VAL A 271 26.19 -11.94 15.25
N GLU A 272 24.94 -12.40 15.27
CA GLU A 272 23.88 -11.82 14.43
C GLU A 272 23.57 -10.37 14.84
N LEU A 273 23.55 -10.06 16.15
CA LEU A 273 23.37 -8.70 16.64
C LEU A 273 24.50 -7.77 16.17
N ILE A 274 25.76 -8.20 16.27
CA ILE A 274 26.92 -7.44 15.81
C ILE A 274 26.84 -7.20 14.29
N ASN A 275 26.49 -8.23 13.52
CA ASN A 275 26.34 -8.13 12.07
C ASN A 275 25.18 -7.21 11.65
N ALA A 276 24.08 -7.22 12.40
CA ALA A 276 22.98 -6.29 12.20
C ALA A 276 23.41 -4.85 12.53
N ALA A 277 24.12 -4.66 13.65
CA ALA A 277 24.59 -3.36 14.10
C ALA A 277 25.57 -2.71 13.11
N LYS A 278 26.47 -3.49 12.47
CA LYS A 278 27.38 -3.01 11.41
C LYS A 278 26.67 -2.37 10.21
N ARG A 279 25.39 -2.68 9.98
CA ARG A 279 24.60 -2.12 8.87
C ARG A 279 23.89 -0.81 9.24
N THR A 280 24.01 -0.36 10.49
CA THR A 280 23.31 0.81 11.02
C THR A 280 24.28 1.76 11.71
N ASN A 281 24.21 3.05 11.37
CA ASN A 281 25.18 4.02 11.91
C ASN A 281 24.90 4.41 13.37
N THR A 282 23.64 4.28 13.84
CA THR A 282 23.23 4.68 15.19
C THR A 282 22.16 3.74 15.73
N ILE A 283 22.32 3.27 16.96
CA ILE A 283 21.37 2.40 17.67
C ILE A 283 20.99 3.08 18.98
N SER A 284 19.71 3.45 19.13
CA SER A 284 19.21 4.12 20.33
C SER A 284 18.89 3.15 21.47
N SER A 285 18.54 1.90 21.15
CA SER A 285 18.24 0.85 22.13
C SER A 285 18.52 -0.53 21.53
N VAL A 286 19.43 -1.28 22.16
CA VAL A 286 19.86 -2.61 21.68
C VAL A 286 18.71 -3.63 21.69
N PRO A 287 17.91 -3.78 22.76
CA PRO A 287 16.80 -4.75 22.77
C PRO A 287 15.75 -4.47 21.71
N ALA A 288 15.35 -3.20 21.54
CA ALA A 288 14.35 -2.80 20.55
C ALA A 288 14.85 -3.03 19.11
N PHE A 289 16.11 -2.68 18.84
CA PHE A 289 16.76 -2.91 17.56
C PHE A 289 16.84 -4.40 17.22
N PHE A 290 17.31 -5.22 18.14
CA PHE A 290 17.49 -6.64 17.90
C PHE A 290 16.15 -7.37 17.70
N ALA A 291 15.14 -7.04 18.50
CA ALA A 291 13.79 -7.58 18.34
C ALA A 291 13.19 -7.24 16.96
N ALA A 292 13.37 -6.01 16.48
CA ALA A 292 12.92 -5.61 15.15
C ALA A 292 13.66 -6.37 14.04
N HIS A 293 14.98 -6.56 14.20
CA HIS A 293 15.81 -7.33 13.26
C HIS A 293 15.36 -8.79 13.16
N LEU A 294 15.21 -9.48 14.29
CA LEU A 294 14.76 -10.88 14.35
C LEU A 294 13.36 -11.05 13.75
N ARG A 295 12.41 -10.17 14.06
CA ARG A 295 11.07 -10.19 13.44
C ARG A 295 11.14 -10.10 11.93
N ARG A 296 11.99 -9.24 11.39
CA ARG A 296 12.17 -9.07 9.94
C ARG A 296 12.77 -10.31 9.29
N GLN A 297 13.76 -10.94 9.94
CA GLN A 297 14.37 -12.18 9.48
C GLN A 297 13.35 -13.34 9.46
N LEU A 298 12.61 -13.54 10.55
CA LEU A 298 11.62 -14.61 10.67
C LEU A 298 10.47 -14.45 9.68
N MET A 299 9.95 -13.23 9.50
CA MET A 299 8.89 -12.96 8.52
C MET A 299 9.33 -13.22 7.08
N ARG A 300 10.58 -12.87 6.73
CA ARG A 300 11.13 -13.20 5.41
C ARG A 300 11.23 -14.71 5.19
N LYS A 301 11.67 -15.47 6.20
CA LYS A 301 11.74 -16.94 6.12
C LYS A 301 10.34 -17.55 5.96
N ALA A 302 9.36 -17.10 6.74
CA ALA A 302 7.97 -17.55 6.63
C ALA A 302 7.36 -17.25 5.25
N GLU A 303 7.63 -16.06 4.70
CA GLU A 303 7.16 -15.68 3.36
C GLU A 303 7.81 -16.55 2.27
N ILE A 304 9.11 -16.88 2.42
CA ILE A 304 9.82 -17.76 1.48
C ILE A 304 9.25 -19.18 1.55
N GLN A 305 8.99 -19.71 2.76
CA GLN A 305 8.39 -21.04 2.94
C GLN A 305 6.98 -21.12 2.36
N ALA A 306 6.12 -20.13 2.64
CA ALA A 306 4.77 -20.07 2.06
C ALA A 306 4.79 -20.03 0.52
N LYS A 307 5.76 -19.33 -0.07
CA LYS A 307 5.94 -19.30 -1.52
C LYS A 307 6.44 -20.64 -2.08
N ALA A 308 7.28 -21.35 -1.33
CA ALA A 308 7.78 -22.67 -1.73
C ALA A 308 6.64 -23.70 -1.75
N GLU A 309 5.77 -23.71 -0.72
CA GLU A 309 4.62 -24.62 -0.63
C GLU A 309 3.60 -24.40 -1.77
N ILE A 310 3.29 -23.14 -2.09
CA ILE A 310 2.39 -22.83 -3.22
C ILE A 310 3.00 -23.29 -4.56
N SER A 311 4.32 -23.31 -4.67
CA SER A 311 5.01 -23.73 -5.90
C SER A 311 5.11 -25.25 -6.06
N SER A 312 5.05 -26.03 -4.98
CA SER A 312 5.14 -27.49 -5.04
C SER A 312 3.83 -28.17 -5.47
N ASP A 313 2.67 -27.57 -5.18
CA ASP A 313 1.36 -28.19 -5.48
C ASP A 313 0.93 -28.10 -6.94
N THR A 314 1.62 -27.31 -7.77
CA THR A 314 1.25 -27.14 -9.19
C THR A 314 1.97 -28.08 -10.16
N LYS A 315 2.76 -29.06 -9.67
CA LYS A 315 3.58 -29.93 -10.54
C LYS A 315 3.08 -31.37 -10.73
N THR A 316 1.93 -31.76 -10.17
CA THR A 316 1.44 -33.14 -10.29
C THR A 316 -0.03 -33.22 -10.71
N THR A 317 -0.32 -33.00 -11.99
CA THR A 317 -1.38 -33.73 -12.73
C THR A 317 -1.23 -33.46 -14.22
N GLY A 318 -0.52 -34.36 -14.91
CA GLY A 318 -0.61 -34.49 -16.36
C GLY A 318 -1.98 -35.07 -16.76
N PRO A 319 -2.61 -34.60 -17.85
CA PRO A 319 -3.90 -35.07 -18.31
C PRO A 319 -3.76 -36.31 -19.21
N GLN A 320 -4.59 -37.33 -18.97
CA GLN A 320 -4.90 -38.37 -19.96
C GLN A 320 -6.34 -38.14 -20.45
N LEU A 321 -6.47 -37.77 -21.73
CA LEU A 321 -7.41 -38.29 -22.76
C LEU A 321 -8.76 -38.85 -22.26
N THR A 322 -9.96 -38.55 -22.76
CA THR A 322 -10.52 -37.93 -23.98
C THR A 322 -12.02 -37.69 -23.70
N ALA A 323 -12.66 -36.72 -24.37
CA ALA A 323 -13.94 -36.91 -25.08
C ALA A 323 -14.58 -35.57 -25.49
N LYS A 324 -14.92 -35.51 -26.77
CA LYS A 324 -15.72 -34.50 -27.49
C LYS A 324 -16.95 -34.03 -26.70
N ARG A 325 -17.18 -32.72 -26.68
CA ARG A 325 -18.55 -32.19 -26.84
C ARG A 325 -18.56 -30.80 -27.47
N THR A 326 -18.95 -30.79 -28.74
CA THR A 326 -19.41 -29.67 -29.55
C THR A 326 -20.62 -29.00 -28.90
N VAL A 327 -20.61 -27.67 -28.69
CA VAL A 327 -21.80 -26.81 -28.86
C VAL A 327 -21.32 -25.38 -29.19
N ASN A 328 -21.82 -24.88 -30.32
CA ASN A 328 -21.74 -23.50 -30.80
C ASN A 328 -22.44 -22.53 -29.84
N ASN A 329 -21.90 -21.34 -29.63
CA ASN A 329 -22.72 -20.13 -29.77
C ASN A 329 -21.88 -18.86 -29.91
N SER A 330 -22.12 -18.16 -31.01
CA SER A 330 -21.61 -16.84 -31.33
C SER A 330 -22.66 -15.79 -30.95
N ARG A 331 -22.32 -14.81 -30.10
CA ARG A 331 -22.77 -13.42 -30.28
C ARG A 331 -21.91 -12.43 -29.49
N SER A 332 -21.52 -11.39 -30.20
CA SER A 332 -20.74 -10.21 -29.82
C SER A 332 -21.40 -9.34 -28.75
N GLU A 333 -20.61 -8.75 -27.85
CA GLU A 333 -20.53 -7.29 -27.65
C GLU A 333 -19.44 -6.89 -26.63
N GLN A 334 -18.96 -5.67 -26.82
CA GLN A 334 -17.68 -5.09 -26.40
C GLN A 334 -17.37 -5.20 -24.89
N SER A 335 -16.16 -5.68 -24.58
CA SER A 335 -15.55 -5.50 -23.25
C SER A 335 -14.13 -4.95 -23.37
N THR A 336 -13.91 -3.82 -22.69
CA THR A 336 -12.60 -3.20 -22.44
C THR A 336 -11.64 -4.19 -21.75
N PRO A 337 -10.33 -4.16 -22.02
CA PRO A 337 -9.38 -5.15 -21.50
C PRO A 337 -9.16 -4.96 -20.00
N LYS A 338 -9.91 -5.71 -19.17
CA LYS A 338 -9.56 -5.96 -17.78
C LYS A 338 -8.31 -6.83 -17.76
N ARG A 339 -7.13 -6.20 -17.57
CA ARG A 339 -5.88 -6.90 -17.22
C ARG A 339 -6.09 -7.66 -15.91
N LYS A 340 -6.41 -8.96 -16.02
CA LYS A 340 -6.29 -9.91 -14.92
C LYS A 340 -4.81 -9.98 -14.57
N THR A 341 -4.41 -9.49 -13.41
CA THR A 341 -3.08 -9.69 -12.83
C THR A 341 -2.96 -11.15 -12.41
N GLY A 342 -2.79 -12.03 -13.40
CA GLY A 342 -2.33 -13.39 -13.19
C GLY A 342 -0.89 -13.35 -12.70
N VAL A 343 -0.57 -14.25 -11.77
CA VAL A 343 0.80 -14.50 -11.31
C VAL A 343 1.67 -14.72 -12.54
N LYS A 344 2.56 -13.76 -12.81
CA LYS A 344 3.41 -13.77 -14.00
C LYS A 344 4.23 -15.04 -14.00
N ALA A 345 4.08 -15.84 -15.04
CA ALA A 345 4.84 -17.06 -15.24
C ALA A 345 6.34 -16.69 -15.21
N LYS A 346 7.15 -17.56 -14.59
CA LYS A 346 8.61 -17.48 -14.74
C LYS A 346 8.95 -17.53 -16.22
N SER A 347 10.02 -16.85 -16.60
CA SER A 347 10.56 -16.89 -17.97
C SER A 347 10.76 -18.34 -18.41
N LYS A 348 10.53 -18.60 -19.70
CA LYS A 348 10.83 -19.88 -20.36
C LYS A 348 12.33 -20.13 -20.49
N PHE A 349 13.16 -19.10 -20.34
CA PHE A 349 14.60 -19.16 -20.48
C PHE A 349 15.29 -19.34 -19.12
N SER A 350 16.47 -19.94 -19.15
CA SER A 350 17.33 -20.05 -17.98
C SER A 350 17.80 -18.66 -17.51
N LEU A 351 18.18 -18.55 -16.23
CA LEU A 351 18.71 -17.30 -15.69
C LEU A 351 20.00 -16.86 -16.42
N GLU A 352 20.80 -17.82 -16.88
CA GLU A 352 22.04 -17.57 -17.63
C GLU A 352 21.75 -16.95 -19.01
N GLU A 353 20.75 -17.44 -19.72
CA GLU A 353 20.27 -16.87 -20.98
C GLU A 353 19.72 -15.45 -20.79
N CYS A 354 18.97 -15.23 -19.71
CA CYS A 354 18.50 -13.90 -19.32
C CYS A 354 19.68 -12.95 -19.01
N MET A 355 20.75 -13.46 -18.37
CA MET A 355 21.96 -12.69 -18.12
C MET A 355 22.70 -12.32 -19.41
N ARG A 356 22.88 -13.27 -20.35
CA ARG A 356 23.50 -12.98 -21.65
C ARG A 356 22.76 -11.90 -22.42
N TYR A 357 21.43 -11.95 -22.42
CA TYR A 357 20.59 -10.93 -23.05
C TYR A 357 20.74 -9.56 -22.35
N ALA A 358 20.73 -9.53 -21.01
CA ALA A 358 20.90 -8.30 -20.25
C ALA A 358 22.29 -7.66 -20.46
N GLU A 359 23.34 -8.47 -20.59
CA GLU A 359 24.69 -8.01 -20.92
C GLU A 359 24.78 -7.46 -22.35
N TYR A 360 24.11 -8.09 -23.31
CA TYR A 360 24.00 -7.57 -24.68
C TYR A 360 23.35 -6.19 -24.71
N LEU A 361 22.25 -5.99 -23.98
CA LEU A 361 21.58 -4.68 -23.87
C LEU A 361 22.44 -3.61 -23.18
N ASN A 362 23.24 -4.02 -22.19
CA ASN A 362 24.21 -3.13 -21.55
C ASN A 362 25.32 -2.72 -22.54
N LYS A 363 25.91 -3.69 -23.25
CA LYS A 363 26.97 -3.43 -24.25
C LYS A 363 26.51 -2.57 -25.41
N THR A 364 25.25 -2.74 -25.86
CA THR A 364 24.65 -1.94 -26.94
C THR A 364 24.15 -0.57 -26.48
N GLY A 365 24.25 -0.24 -25.19
CA GLY A 365 23.89 1.07 -24.66
C GLY A 365 22.40 1.34 -24.56
N GLN A 366 21.54 0.30 -24.54
CA GLN A 366 20.08 0.44 -24.43
C GLN A 366 19.59 0.83 -23.01
N GLY A 367 20.43 1.53 -22.24
CA GLY A 367 20.04 2.15 -20.96
C GLY A 367 20.04 1.22 -19.74
N ILE A 368 20.52 -0.01 -19.85
CA ILE A 368 20.59 -0.94 -18.71
C ILE A 368 21.92 -0.79 -17.97
N LYS A 369 21.89 -0.16 -16.79
CA LYS A 369 23.09 0.04 -15.95
C LYS A 369 23.51 -1.19 -15.13
N ASN A 370 22.57 -2.08 -14.81
CA ASN A 370 22.81 -3.26 -13.97
C ASN A 370 22.23 -4.52 -14.65
N PRO A 371 23.04 -5.26 -15.43
CA PRO A 371 22.56 -6.42 -16.17
C PRO A 371 22.08 -7.55 -15.25
N GLY A 372 22.70 -7.76 -14.09
CA GLY A 372 22.29 -8.81 -13.14
C GLY A 372 20.92 -8.55 -12.52
N GLY A 373 20.64 -7.29 -12.13
CA GLY A 373 19.33 -6.90 -11.63
C GLY A 373 18.22 -6.99 -12.68
N PHE A 374 18.55 -6.65 -13.92
CA PHE A 374 17.63 -6.77 -15.04
C PHE A 374 17.35 -8.24 -15.40
N ALA A 375 18.38 -9.08 -15.47
CA ALA A 375 18.29 -10.52 -15.73
C ALA A 375 17.38 -11.24 -14.72
N MET A 376 17.48 -10.93 -13.43
CA MET A 376 16.57 -11.50 -12.44
C MET A 376 15.13 -11.02 -12.62
N THR A 377 14.93 -9.76 -13.02
CA THR A 377 13.59 -9.20 -13.22
C THR A 377 12.91 -9.89 -14.41
N ILE A 378 13.59 -10.02 -15.54
CA ILE A 378 13.05 -10.70 -16.72
C ILE A 378 12.83 -12.19 -16.45
N TYR A 379 13.75 -12.87 -15.75
CA TYR A 379 13.59 -14.27 -15.36
C TYR A 379 12.35 -14.51 -14.48
N ARG A 380 12.06 -13.58 -13.55
CA ARG A 380 10.89 -13.69 -12.66
C ARG A 380 9.57 -13.32 -13.33
N THR A 381 9.59 -12.44 -14.32
CA THR A 381 8.38 -11.85 -14.89
C THR A 381 8.00 -12.46 -16.24
N GLY A 382 8.96 -13.06 -16.97
CA GLY A 382 8.76 -13.60 -18.31
C GLY A 382 8.44 -12.53 -19.36
N GLU A 383 8.56 -11.24 -19.05
CA GLU A 383 8.12 -10.15 -19.92
C GLU A 383 8.99 -9.97 -21.17
N ALA A 384 10.23 -10.46 -21.14
CA ALA A 384 11.18 -10.32 -22.25
C ALA A 384 11.40 -11.62 -23.03
N ASP A 385 10.59 -12.67 -22.80
CA ASP A 385 10.82 -13.99 -23.38
C ASP A 385 10.85 -13.98 -24.91
N GLU A 386 9.97 -13.22 -25.58
CA GLU A 386 9.97 -13.12 -27.04
C GLU A 386 11.24 -12.46 -27.59
N LEU A 387 11.79 -11.48 -26.86
CA LEU A 387 13.02 -10.79 -27.24
C LEU A 387 14.24 -11.66 -26.99
N ILE A 388 14.26 -12.40 -25.88
CA ILE A 388 15.31 -13.37 -25.56
C ILE A 388 15.30 -14.51 -26.60
N ALA A 389 14.12 -14.99 -27.00
CA ALA A 389 13.98 -16.00 -28.06
C ALA A 389 14.62 -15.53 -29.37
N THR A 390 14.31 -14.29 -29.78
CA THR A 390 14.85 -13.68 -31.01
C THR A 390 16.37 -13.47 -30.93
N PHE A 391 16.88 -13.16 -29.72
CA PHE A 391 18.31 -12.95 -29.48
C PHE A 391 19.12 -14.26 -29.48
N LEU A 392 18.59 -15.33 -28.89
CA LEU A 392 19.27 -16.63 -28.76
C LEU A 392 19.16 -17.49 -30.02
N GLU A 393 18.02 -17.41 -30.68
CA GLU A 393 17.80 -17.95 -32.01
C GLU A 393 17.73 -16.79 -32.99
N PRO A 394 18.86 -16.16 -33.38
CA PRO A 394 18.89 -15.37 -34.58
C PRO A 394 18.75 -16.36 -35.73
N LYS A 395 17.54 -16.89 -35.91
CA LYS A 395 17.16 -17.54 -37.17
C LYS A 395 17.60 -16.57 -38.22
N ILE A 396 18.41 -17.08 -39.12
CA ILE A 396 19.01 -16.41 -40.27
C ILE A 396 17.86 -15.78 -41.06
N THR A 397 17.34 -14.65 -40.61
CA THR A 397 16.39 -13.79 -41.34
C THR A 397 17.14 -12.97 -42.38
N SER A 398 18.33 -13.43 -42.79
CA SER A 398 18.89 -13.14 -44.10
C SER A 398 18.41 -14.14 -45.17
N GLU A 399 17.63 -15.19 -44.84
CA GLU A 399 16.94 -15.98 -45.85
C GLU A 399 15.61 -15.34 -46.25
N LYS A 400 15.69 -14.63 -47.39
CA LYS A 400 14.61 -14.42 -48.36
C LYS A 400 13.40 -13.64 -47.85
N THR A 401 13.58 -12.34 -47.67
CA THR A 401 12.66 -11.48 -48.42
C THR A 401 13.01 -11.71 -49.90
N ASP A 402 12.31 -12.64 -50.53
CA ASP A 402 12.19 -12.64 -51.99
C ASP A 402 11.61 -11.28 -52.35
N HIS A 403 12.49 -10.31 -52.58
CA HIS A 403 12.15 -8.98 -53.04
C HIS A 403 11.66 -9.10 -54.48
N LYS A 404 10.45 -9.64 -54.67
CA LYS A 404 9.53 -9.23 -55.73
C LYS A 404 8.95 -7.85 -55.43
N GLY A 405 9.73 -6.97 -54.80
CA GLY A 405 9.42 -5.56 -54.63
C GLY A 405 9.95 -4.80 -55.83
N CYS A 406 9.23 -3.76 -56.25
CA CYS A 406 9.70 -2.85 -57.29
C CYS A 406 11.15 -2.41 -57.00
N PRO A 407 12.09 -2.53 -57.96
CA PRO A 407 13.51 -2.24 -57.75
C PRO A 407 13.78 -0.76 -57.40
N ARG A 408 12.80 0.12 -57.60
CA ARG A 408 12.92 1.55 -57.27
C ARG A 408 12.45 1.92 -55.87
N CYS A 409 11.47 1.20 -55.32
CA CYS A 409 10.93 1.51 -53.99
C CYS A 409 11.16 0.42 -52.95
N TYR A 410 11.71 -0.73 -53.34
CA TYR A 410 11.99 -1.87 -52.45
C TYR A 410 10.77 -2.32 -51.63
N GLY A 411 9.56 -2.11 -52.15
CA GLY A 411 8.30 -2.44 -51.48
C GLY A 411 7.76 -1.37 -50.52
N THR A 412 8.46 -0.24 -50.33
CA THR A 412 8.01 0.86 -49.45
C THR A 412 6.93 1.75 -50.07
N GLY A 413 6.70 1.63 -51.39
CA GLY A 413 5.72 2.45 -52.12
C GLY A 413 6.16 3.89 -52.36
N MET A 414 7.37 4.29 -51.94
CA MET A 414 7.94 5.61 -52.23
C MET A 414 9.34 5.48 -52.82
N GLU A 415 9.63 6.24 -53.87
CA GLU A 415 10.98 6.36 -54.42
C GLU A 415 11.56 7.73 -54.03
N VAL A 416 12.81 7.74 -53.59
CA VAL A 416 13.53 8.98 -53.28
C VAL A 416 14.24 9.43 -54.56
N VAL A 417 13.89 10.60 -55.06
CA VAL A 417 14.56 11.19 -56.22
C VAL A 417 15.53 12.23 -55.68
N GLU A 418 16.80 12.11 -56.03
CA GLU A 418 17.83 13.07 -55.64
C GLU A 418 17.40 14.50 -56.02
N GLY A 419 17.37 15.39 -55.03
CA GLY A 419 16.99 16.80 -55.18
C GLY A 419 15.49 17.10 -55.24
N LYS A 420 14.59 16.10 -55.21
CA LYS A 420 13.12 16.33 -55.28
C LYS A 420 12.31 15.71 -54.14
N GLY A 421 12.97 15.09 -53.18
CA GLY A 421 12.33 14.43 -52.04
C GLY A 421 11.70 13.09 -52.40
N ALA A 422 10.96 12.52 -51.45
CA ALA A 422 10.27 11.24 -51.64
C ALA A 422 8.96 11.45 -52.41
N ARG A 423 8.73 10.66 -53.45
CA ARG A 423 7.46 10.62 -54.19
C ARG A 423 6.89 9.22 -54.22
N ARG A 424 5.57 9.09 -54.38
CA ARG A 424 4.90 7.79 -54.51
C ARG A 424 5.45 7.07 -55.73
N CYS A 425 5.88 5.82 -55.56
CA CYS A 425 6.45 5.01 -56.63
C CYS A 425 5.37 4.78 -57.70
N THR A 426 5.59 5.31 -58.90
CA THR A 426 4.67 5.16 -60.04
C THR A 426 4.94 3.91 -60.86
N TYR A 427 5.90 3.09 -60.43
CA TYR A 427 6.30 1.89 -61.15
C TYR A 427 5.21 0.83 -61.04
N ASN A 428 4.46 0.65 -62.13
CA ASN A 428 3.41 -0.35 -62.22
C ASN A 428 4.01 -1.71 -62.57
N TRP A 429 4.43 -2.46 -61.56
CA TRP A 429 5.08 -3.76 -61.71
C TRP A 429 4.24 -4.78 -62.52
N GLN A 430 2.92 -4.67 -62.50
CA GLN A 430 2.02 -5.54 -63.28
C GLN A 430 2.18 -5.35 -64.79
N ALA A 431 2.41 -4.12 -65.26
CA ALA A 431 2.52 -3.83 -66.70
C ALA A 431 3.80 -4.42 -67.32
N GLU A 432 4.88 -4.57 -66.55
CA GLU A 432 6.14 -5.10 -67.05
C GLU A 432 6.14 -6.64 -67.12
N GLN A 433 5.49 -7.30 -66.15
CA GLN A 433 5.26 -8.76 -66.15
C GLN A 433 4.48 -9.23 -67.40
N GLU A 434 3.51 -8.42 -67.87
CA GLU A 434 2.74 -8.70 -69.09
C GLU A 434 3.57 -8.55 -70.38
N THR A 435 4.60 -7.70 -70.39
CA THR A 435 5.47 -7.53 -71.56
C THR A 435 6.50 -8.65 -71.69
N THR A 436 7.00 -9.18 -70.56
CA THR A 436 7.97 -10.29 -70.56
C THR A 436 7.32 -11.63 -70.91
N THR A 437 6.06 -11.84 -70.55
CA THR A 437 5.33 -13.07 -70.92
C THR A 437 4.96 -13.10 -72.39
N LYS A 438 4.62 -11.96 -73.01
CA LYS A 438 4.35 -11.90 -74.46
C LYS A 438 5.61 -12.10 -75.32
N LYS A 439 6.79 -11.70 -74.85
CA LYS A 439 8.06 -11.95 -75.55
C LYS A 439 8.56 -13.39 -75.46
N ALA A 440 8.18 -14.13 -74.40
CA ALA A 440 8.59 -15.53 -74.25
C ALA A 440 7.80 -16.51 -75.14
N THR A 441 6.61 -16.12 -75.62
CA THR A 441 5.76 -16.97 -76.48
C THR A 441 6.06 -16.83 -77.98
N THR A 442 6.85 -15.84 -78.40
CA THR A 442 7.19 -15.63 -79.83
C THR A 442 8.50 -16.30 -80.25
N THR A 443 9.27 -16.87 -79.32
CA THR A 443 10.59 -17.48 -79.62
C THR A 443 10.57 -19.01 -79.63
N SER A 444 9.39 -19.63 -79.64
CA SER A 444 9.22 -21.09 -79.64
C SER A 444 8.52 -21.62 -80.89
N VAL A 445 8.60 -20.88 -82.00
CA VAL A 445 8.25 -21.37 -83.34
C VAL A 445 9.36 -20.94 -84.30
N GLU A 446 10.49 -21.64 -84.21
CA GLU A 446 11.45 -21.86 -85.30
C GLU A 446 12.10 -23.23 -85.10
#